data_AF-A0A4Q7UHX6-F1
#
_entry.id   AF-A0A4Q7UHX6-F1
#
_cell.length_a   1.000
_cell.length_b   1.000
_cell.length_c   1.000
_cell.angle_alpha   90.00
_cell.angle_beta   90.00
_cell.angle_gamma   90.00
#
_symmetry.space_group_name_H-M   'P 1'
#
loop_
_entity.id
_entity.type
_entity.pdbx_description
1 polymer ?
#
loop_
_entity_poly.entity_id
_entity_poly.type
_entity_poly.pdbx_seq_one_letter_code
_entity_poly.pdbx_strand_id
1 'polypeptide(L)'
;MRPRNARALVTVATTLALLPGVAGCSRSPEGASPGVATAPNATQGGARDPWFAVLRPDELQIFNGKRAVVSVAGEFDGGEANWTTDGRYVVTTPPLDSARQQLTAVEAATGRKIEVPCQGCFDVAPVGGSRLIVTNYDSVIQRIDLSADTSMVRMDTDLPSFEEPPRIVGGIAGEAVIFAPNSGPTSKSSTLTLFYVDWAGKSRSTTIGNGKLLGWVTSATRTVYSSPRLALSLSPSDAACDGSSEVVLVDPTNGRLITTDASAVQSQSELEVSGGGFGVQGLWWSSDGRLNAVIQSWRCDPGLSPGEVPVGKQGVWRLDDNKWSKTGEFDGLHIRSIDADTQIVVENDDRVYLIEKGMRTMVSEGGGTIAIPEPQ
;
A
#
# COMPACT_ATOMS: atom_id res chain seq x y z
N MET A 1 18.17 37.97 34.32
CA MET A 1 17.63 37.56 35.64
C MET A 1 18.20 36.19 36.00
N ARG A 2 18.36 35.97 37.31
CA ARG A 2 19.07 34.89 38.02
C ARG A 2 18.96 33.46 37.44
N PRO A 3 20.03 32.65 37.52
CA PRO A 3 19.91 31.19 37.52
C PRO A 3 19.65 30.70 38.96
N ARG A 4 18.76 29.72 39.12
CA ARG A 4 18.65 28.93 40.36
C ARG A 4 18.67 27.44 40.02
N ASN A 5 19.70 26.80 40.58
CA ASN A 5 19.84 25.41 41.01
C ASN A 5 18.49 24.79 41.46
N ALA A 6 18.24 23.49 41.39
CA ALA A 6 19.05 22.41 41.98
C ALA A 6 18.46 21.02 41.63
N ARG A 7 19.30 20.01 41.88
CA ARG A 7 19.18 18.56 41.67
C ARG A 7 18.05 17.88 42.46
N ALA A 8 17.60 16.72 41.98
CA ALA A 8 17.50 15.49 42.79
C ALA A 8 17.55 14.24 41.90
N LEU A 9 18.64 13.47 42.05
CA LEU A 9 18.72 12.05 41.69
C LEU A 9 17.82 11.26 42.65
N VAL A 10 17.06 10.29 42.11
CA VAL A 10 16.61 9.14 42.89
C VAL A 10 16.99 7.88 42.15
N THR A 11 17.94 7.16 42.73
CA THR A 11 18.37 5.81 42.35
C THR A 11 17.42 4.82 43.02
N VAL A 12 16.76 3.95 42.24
CA VAL A 12 16.07 2.76 42.79
C VAL A 12 16.80 1.53 42.29
N ALA A 13 17.56 0.92 43.20
CA ALA A 13 18.09 -0.42 43.05
C ALA A 13 16.95 -1.42 43.28
N THR A 14 16.73 -2.33 42.33
CA THR A 14 15.82 -3.46 42.54
C THR A 14 16.59 -4.77 42.46
N THR A 15 16.42 -5.55 43.52
CA THR A 15 17.13 -6.74 43.91
C THR A 15 16.86 -7.91 42.96
N LEU A 16 17.94 -8.57 42.53
CA LEU A 16 17.94 -9.82 41.78
C LEU A 16 17.71 -10.99 42.76
N ALA A 17 16.63 -11.77 42.59
CA ALA A 17 16.42 -13.01 43.32
C ALA A 17 16.82 -14.20 42.43
N LEU A 18 17.90 -14.89 42.81
CA LEU A 18 18.33 -16.18 42.26
C LEU A 18 17.50 -17.31 42.89
N LEU A 19 16.85 -18.13 42.07
CA LEU A 19 16.26 -19.41 42.47
C LEU A 19 17.17 -20.56 42.00
N PRO A 20 17.49 -21.55 42.87
CA PRO A 20 18.19 -22.74 42.45
C PRO A 20 17.21 -23.83 41.97
N GLY A 21 17.52 -24.37 40.78
CA GLY A 21 17.49 -25.78 40.38
C GLY A 21 16.27 -26.68 40.64
N VAL A 22 15.80 -27.36 39.59
CA VAL A 22 15.63 -28.82 39.61
C VAL A 22 15.92 -29.37 38.20
N ALA A 23 16.93 -30.24 38.09
CA ALA A 23 17.15 -31.08 36.92
C ALA A 23 16.18 -32.26 36.98
N GLY A 24 15.20 -32.29 36.08
CA GLY A 24 14.28 -33.40 35.89
C GLY A 24 14.56 -34.13 34.59
N CYS A 25 15.22 -35.30 34.68
CA CYS A 25 15.31 -36.26 33.59
C CYS A 25 13.90 -36.77 33.25
N SER A 26 13.39 -36.50 32.05
CA SER A 26 12.21 -37.18 31.52
C SER A 26 12.61 -38.05 30.32
N ARG A 27 12.24 -39.33 30.42
CA ARG A 27 12.50 -40.42 29.48
C ARG A 27 11.74 -40.21 28.17
N SER A 28 12.41 -40.47 27.05
CA SER A 28 11.78 -40.75 25.75
C SER A 28 10.97 -42.05 25.80
N PRO A 29 9.74 -42.07 25.26
CA PRO A 29 9.15 -43.28 24.74
C PRO A 29 9.38 -43.35 23.22
N GLU A 30 10.10 -44.40 22.82
CA GLU A 30 10.10 -44.98 21.49
C GLU A 30 8.69 -45.43 21.06
N GLY A 31 8.37 -45.24 19.78
CA GLY A 31 7.52 -46.17 19.04
C GLY A 31 6.05 -45.81 18.87
N ALA A 32 5.74 -44.94 17.90
CA ALA A 32 4.46 -44.97 17.20
C ALA A 32 4.66 -44.62 15.71
N SER A 33 4.31 -45.55 14.83
CA SER A 33 4.25 -45.35 13.38
C SER A 33 3.30 -44.20 13.02
N PRO A 34 3.66 -43.30 12.08
CA PRO A 34 2.74 -42.28 11.60
C PRO A 34 1.70 -42.95 10.68
N GLY A 35 0.51 -43.20 11.22
CA GLY A 35 -0.68 -43.41 10.41
C GLY A 35 -0.93 -42.15 9.59
N VAL A 36 -1.00 -42.31 8.27
CA VAL A 36 -1.37 -41.25 7.33
C VAL A 36 -2.80 -40.83 7.63
N ALA A 37 -2.95 -39.80 8.46
CA ALA A 37 -4.22 -39.13 8.69
C ALA A 37 -4.61 -38.42 7.40
N THR A 38 -5.58 -38.98 6.68
CA THR A 38 -6.23 -38.31 5.56
C THR A 38 -6.89 -37.05 6.11
N ALA A 39 -6.33 -35.89 5.78
CA ALA A 39 -6.91 -34.61 6.18
C ALA A 39 -8.36 -34.54 5.65
N PRO A 40 -9.35 -34.19 6.51
CA PRO A 40 -10.72 -34.03 6.05
C PRO A 40 -10.74 -32.97 4.95
N ASN A 41 -11.36 -33.32 3.81
CA ASN A 41 -11.62 -32.41 2.70
C ASN A 41 -12.12 -31.06 3.26
N ALA A 42 -11.39 -29.99 2.95
CA ALA A 42 -11.80 -28.63 3.28
C ALA A 42 -13.16 -28.37 2.62
N THR A 43 -14.21 -28.55 3.40
CA THR A 43 -15.60 -28.26 3.03
C THR A 43 -15.64 -26.81 2.56
N GLN A 44 -16.20 -26.61 1.37
CA GLN A 44 -16.39 -25.31 0.72
C GLN A 44 -16.84 -24.26 1.74
N GLY A 45 -15.90 -23.42 2.17
CA GLY A 45 -16.19 -22.29 3.03
C GLY A 45 -17.12 -21.36 2.27
N GLY A 46 -18.28 -21.06 2.86
CA GLY A 46 -19.17 -20.04 2.32
C GLY A 46 -18.37 -18.77 2.05
N ALA A 47 -18.61 -18.14 0.90
CA ALA A 47 -17.97 -16.90 0.53
C ALA A 47 -18.12 -15.91 1.70
N ARG A 48 -17.00 -15.53 2.31
CA ARG A 48 -17.02 -14.50 3.35
C ARG A 48 -17.24 -13.16 2.66
N ASP A 49 -18.10 -12.34 3.25
CA ASP A 49 -18.29 -10.97 2.79
C ASP A 49 -16.94 -10.23 2.78
N PRO A 50 -16.66 -9.43 1.74
CA PRO A 50 -15.37 -8.77 1.59
C PRO A 50 -15.22 -7.58 2.54
N TRP A 51 -14.02 -7.40 3.09
CA TRP A 51 -13.70 -6.23 3.93
C TRP A 51 -13.06 -5.13 3.10
N PHE A 52 -13.44 -3.88 3.36
CA PHE A 52 -12.79 -2.70 2.78
C PHE A 52 -13.04 -1.47 3.64
N ALA A 53 -12.27 -0.42 3.40
CA ALA A 53 -12.42 0.85 4.07
C ALA A 53 -12.59 1.98 3.05
N VAL A 54 -13.42 2.96 3.43
CA VAL A 54 -13.64 4.19 2.69
C VAL A 54 -13.20 5.33 3.61
N LEU A 55 -12.23 6.12 3.14
CA LEU A 55 -11.74 7.30 3.82
C LEU A 55 -12.40 8.53 3.20
N ARG A 56 -13.00 9.38 4.04
CA ARG A 56 -13.59 10.68 3.69
C ARG A 56 -12.92 11.77 4.52
N PRO A 57 -12.96 13.05 4.10
CA PRO A 57 -12.26 14.13 4.81
C PRO A 57 -12.54 14.19 6.33
N ASP A 58 -13.74 13.81 6.77
CA ASP A 58 -14.18 13.86 8.17
C ASP A 58 -14.49 12.49 8.80
N GLU A 59 -14.41 11.39 8.03
CA GLU A 59 -14.84 10.06 8.50
C GLU A 59 -14.10 8.90 7.84
N LEU A 60 -13.71 7.91 8.64
CA LEU A 60 -13.27 6.60 8.18
C LEU A 60 -14.39 5.57 8.41
N GLN A 61 -14.83 4.91 7.34
CA GLN A 61 -15.80 3.82 7.38
C GLN A 61 -15.14 2.50 7.02
N ILE A 62 -15.45 1.43 7.77
CA ILE A 62 -15.03 0.06 7.46
C ILE A 62 -16.27 -0.76 7.18
N PHE A 63 -16.24 -1.47 6.06
CA PHE A 63 -17.32 -2.28 5.54
C PHE A 63 -16.98 -3.77 5.61
N ASN A 64 -18.01 -4.57 5.82
CA ASN A 64 -18.01 -6.01 5.58
C ASN A 64 -19.17 -6.31 4.64
N GLY A 65 -18.84 -6.57 3.37
CA GLY A 65 -19.79 -6.59 2.25
C GLY A 65 -20.47 -5.23 2.10
N LYS A 66 -21.80 -5.22 2.09
CA LYS A 66 -22.61 -3.99 1.94
C LYS A 66 -22.79 -3.19 3.23
N ARG A 67 -22.38 -3.74 4.37
CA ARG A 67 -22.68 -3.16 5.67
C ARG A 67 -21.47 -2.41 6.21
N ALA A 68 -21.64 -1.12 6.51
CA ALA A 68 -20.72 -0.40 7.37
C ALA A 68 -20.75 -1.02 8.77
N VAL A 69 -19.63 -1.55 9.24
CA VAL A 69 -19.49 -2.19 10.57
C VAL A 69 -18.80 -1.27 11.57
N VAL A 70 -17.98 -0.34 11.09
CA VAL A 70 -17.31 0.69 11.89
C VAL A 70 -17.40 2.03 11.17
N SER A 71 -17.62 3.08 11.92
CA SER A 71 -17.55 4.48 11.48
C SER A 71 -16.84 5.28 12.57
N VAL A 72 -15.78 6.00 12.19
CA VAL A 72 -14.95 6.79 13.09
C VAL A 72 -14.78 8.19 12.51
N ALA A 73 -15.29 9.19 13.23
CA ALA A 73 -15.06 10.60 12.89
C ALA A 73 -13.59 11.01 13.14
N GLY A 74 -13.06 11.87 12.28
CA GLY A 74 -11.69 12.35 12.35
C GLY A 74 -11.40 13.46 11.35
N GLU A 75 -10.12 13.76 11.16
CA GLU A 75 -9.64 14.67 10.12
C GLU A 75 -8.73 13.83 9.23
N PHE A 76 -9.21 13.49 8.04
CA PHE A 76 -8.56 12.56 7.11
C PHE A 76 -8.42 13.14 5.69
N ASP A 77 -8.60 14.45 5.54
CA ASP A 77 -8.49 15.13 4.25
C ASP A 77 -7.10 14.92 3.64
N GLY A 78 -7.05 14.50 2.38
CA GLY A 78 -5.81 14.14 1.67
C GLY A 78 -5.05 12.93 2.22
N GLY A 79 -5.59 12.22 3.21
CA GLY A 79 -4.97 11.03 3.79
C GLY A 79 -5.10 9.80 2.90
N GLU A 80 -4.19 8.84 3.10
CA GLU A 80 -4.33 7.48 2.59
C GLU A 80 -4.70 6.52 3.72
N ALA A 81 -5.38 5.43 3.36
CA ALA A 81 -5.72 4.35 4.27
C ALA A 81 -4.97 3.08 3.88
N ASN A 82 -4.35 2.43 4.86
CA ASN A 82 -3.57 1.21 4.69
C ASN A 82 -4.06 0.14 5.66
N TRP A 83 -4.19 -1.09 5.18
CA TRP A 83 -4.52 -2.23 6.05
C TRP A 83 -3.24 -2.81 6.65
N THR A 84 -3.29 -3.27 7.90
CA THR A 84 -2.24 -4.16 8.42
C THR A 84 -2.25 -5.48 7.66
N THR A 85 -1.10 -6.17 7.57
CA THR A 85 -0.98 -7.43 6.81
C THR A 85 -1.92 -8.52 7.36
N ASP A 86 -2.20 -8.50 8.67
CA ASP A 86 -3.19 -9.40 9.30
C ASP A 86 -4.66 -9.00 9.06
N GLY A 87 -4.92 -7.88 8.38
CA GLY A 87 -6.26 -7.34 8.12
C GLY A 87 -6.98 -6.84 9.38
N ARG A 88 -6.28 -6.72 10.53
CA ARG A 88 -6.91 -6.35 11.80
C ARG A 88 -7.17 -4.86 11.94
N TYR A 89 -6.29 -4.02 11.39
CA TYR A 89 -6.37 -2.57 11.52
C TYR A 89 -6.37 -1.87 10.16
N VAL A 90 -7.12 -0.78 10.08
CA VAL A 90 -7.00 0.25 9.04
C VAL A 90 -6.26 1.42 9.64
N VAL A 91 -5.24 1.92 8.95
CA VAL A 91 -4.31 2.93 9.43
C VAL A 91 -4.27 4.10 8.45
N THR A 92 -4.23 5.31 8.98
CA THR A 92 -4.14 6.54 8.19
C THR A 92 -3.17 7.52 8.85
N THR A 93 -2.40 8.20 8.02
CA THR A 93 -1.50 9.29 8.42
C THR A 93 -2.27 10.60 8.56
N PRO A 94 -1.84 11.52 9.44
CA PRO A 94 -2.52 12.80 9.60
C PRO A 94 -2.39 13.65 8.33
N PRO A 95 -3.38 14.50 8.01
CA PRO A 95 -3.21 15.56 7.03
C PRO A 95 -2.03 16.46 7.41
N LEU A 96 -1.30 16.92 6.40
CA LEU A 96 -0.14 17.79 6.53
C LEU A 96 -0.39 18.99 7.46
N ASP A 97 -1.53 19.65 7.26
CA ASP A 97 -1.90 20.88 7.95
C ASP A 97 -2.77 20.63 9.20
N SER A 98 -2.97 19.36 9.59
CA SER A 98 -3.79 19.05 10.75
C SER A 98 -3.15 19.59 12.03
N ALA A 99 -3.98 20.21 12.87
CA ALA A 99 -3.60 20.59 14.22
C ALA A 99 -3.26 19.36 15.09
N ARG A 100 -3.72 18.17 14.69
CA ARG A 100 -3.49 16.89 15.38
C ARG A 100 -2.63 15.99 14.52
N GLN A 101 -1.33 16.16 14.64
CA GLN A 101 -0.32 15.33 13.99
C GLN A 101 -0.26 13.93 14.64
N GLN A 102 -1.27 13.11 14.35
CA GLN A 102 -1.47 11.78 14.93
C GLN A 102 -1.76 10.74 13.85
N LEU A 103 -1.04 9.62 13.90
CA LEU A 103 -1.41 8.42 13.15
C LEU A 103 -2.63 7.80 13.81
N THR A 104 -3.66 7.54 13.02
CA THR A 104 -4.90 6.90 13.48
C THR A 104 -4.94 5.47 12.98
N ALA A 105 -5.11 4.50 13.89
CA ALA A 105 -5.40 3.12 13.55
C ALA A 105 -6.77 2.71 14.13
N VAL A 106 -7.58 2.00 13.35
CA VAL A 106 -8.91 1.55 13.74
C VAL A 106 -8.98 0.04 13.59
N GLU A 107 -9.31 -0.66 14.68
CA GLU A 107 -9.52 -2.12 14.67
C GLU A 107 -10.82 -2.45 13.93
N ALA A 108 -10.72 -3.18 12.82
CA ALA A 108 -11.83 -3.39 11.89
C ALA A 108 -13.04 -4.10 12.52
N ALA A 109 -12.80 -5.03 13.44
CA ALA A 109 -13.85 -5.83 14.08
C ALA A 109 -14.62 -5.06 15.18
N THR A 110 -13.96 -4.14 15.88
CA THR A 110 -14.49 -3.52 17.10
C THR A 110 -14.72 -2.02 16.97
N GLY A 111 -14.11 -1.38 15.97
CA GLY A 111 -14.05 0.07 15.83
C GLY A 111 -13.16 0.76 16.86
N ARG A 112 -12.36 -0.01 17.62
CA ARG A 112 -11.44 0.57 18.61
C ARG A 112 -10.41 1.44 17.90
N LYS A 113 -10.43 2.74 18.21
CA LYS A 113 -9.48 3.74 17.72
C LYS A 113 -8.21 3.73 18.57
N ILE A 114 -7.07 3.80 17.91
CA ILE A 114 -5.73 4.03 18.49
C ILE A 114 -5.19 5.30 17.83
N GLU A 115 -4.81 6.27 18.64
CA GLU A 115 -4.18 7.50 18.18
C GLU A 115 -2.76 7.56 18.70
N VAL A 116 -1.79 7.75 17.80
CA VAL A 116 -0.36 7.75 18.12
C VAL A 116 0.23 9.07 17.67
N PRO A 117 0.90 9.83 18.56
CA PRO A 117 1.61 11.04 18.15
C PRO A 117 2.60 10.75 17.03
N CYS A 118 2.47 11.45 15.90
CA CYS A 118 3.20 11.19 14.67
C CYS A 118 3.46 12.52 13.96
N GLN A 119 4.47 13.25 14.43
CA GLN A 119 4.75 14.59 13.91
C GLN A 119 5.29 14.54 12.48
N GLY A 120 4.53 15.13 11.55
CA GLY A 120 4.91 15.21 10.15
C GLY A 120 4.93 13.86 9.43
N CYS A 121 4.25 12.85 9.96
CA CYS A 121 4.15 11.56 9.29
C CYS A 121 3.30 11.70 8.04
N PHE A 122 3.76 11.14 6.92
CA PHE A 122 3.04 11.26 5.65
C PHE A 122 2.84 9.92 4.94
N ASP A 123 3.80 9.00 4.98
CA ASP A 123 3.61 7.65 4.42
C ASP A 123 3.74 6.56 5.51
N VAL A 124 3.04 5.44 5.31
CA VAL A 124 3.03 4.25 6.18
C VAL A 124 2.91 2.98 5.35
N ALA A 125 3.62 1.91 5.74
CA ALA A 125 3.39 0.57 5.18
C ALA A 125 3.28 -0.50 6.26
N PRO A 126 2.41 -1.51 6.04
CA PRO A 126 2.39 -2.71 6.85
C PRO A 126 3.59 -3.61 6.53
N VAL A 127 4.25 -4.15 7.56
CA VAL A 127 5.44 -5.00 7.40
C VAL A 127 5.29 -6.35 8.11
N GLY A 128 4.07 -6.84 8.22
CA GLY A 128 3.73 -8.15 8.79
C GLY A 128 2.94 -8.07 10.09
N GLY A 129 1.88 -8.88 10.19
CA GLY A 129 0.96 -8.82 11.33
C GLY A 129 0.37 -7.41 11.51
N SER A 130 0.41 -6.91 12.74
CA SER A 130 -0.03 -5.56 13.13
C SER A 130 1.12 -4.52 13.16
N ARG A 131 2.25 -4.80 12.49
CA ARG A 131 3.45 -3.96 12.50
C ARG A 131 3.48 -3.01 11.31
N LEU A 132 3.91 -1.79 11.58
CA LEU A 132 3.99 -0.71 10.59
C LEU A 132 5.37 -0.05 10.61
N ILE A 133 5.84 0.35 9.44
CA ILE A 133 6.92 1.31 9.27
C ILE A 133 6.31 2.61 8.73
N VAL A 134 6.79 3.74 9.25
CA VAL A 134 6.27 5.08 8.96
C VAL A 134 7.45 6.01 8.65
N THR A 135 7.27 6.93 7.70
CA THR A 135 8.20 8.03 7.43
C THR A 135 7.58 9.37 7.75
N ASN A 136 8.43 10.35 8.06
CA ASN A 136 8.03 11.73 8.31
C ASN A 136 8.83 12.73 7.46
N TYR A 137 8.40 14.00 7.42
CA TYR A 137 9.02 15.07 6.63
C TYR A 137 10.46 15.41 7.03
N ASP A 138 10.93 14.95 8.20
CA ASP A 138 12.32 15.08 8.65
C ASP A 138 13.18 13.88 8.22
N SER A 139 12.69 13.07 7.28
CA SER A 139 13.33 11.83 6.79
C SER A 139 13.60 10.81 7.90
N VAL A 140 12.81 10.82 8.96
CA VAL A 140 12.91 9.86 10.07
C VAL A 140 12.06 8.65 9.77
N ILE A 141 12.68 7.47 9.85
CA ILE A 141 11.99 6.19 9.78
C ILE A 141 11.69 5.72 11.19
N GLN A 142 10.44 5.34 11.40
CA GLN A 142 9.93 4.91 12.68
C GLN A 142 9.11 3.63 12.51
N ARG A 143 8.95 2.87 13.59
CA ARG A 143 8.15 1.65 13.62
C ARG A 143 7.19 1.64 14.80
N ILE A 144 6.10 0.89 14.65
CA ILE A 144 5.07 0.68 15.67
C ILE A 144 4.40 -0.69 15.54
N ASP A 145 4.12 -1.36 16.65
CA ASP A 145 3.38 -2.63 16.70
C ASP A 145 2.05 -2.42 17.42
N LEU A 146 0.96 -2.32 16.65
CA LEU A 146 -0.38 -2.01 17.18
C LEU A 146 -0.95 -3.10 18.09
N SER A 147 -0.33 -4.29 18.13
CA SER A 147 -0.77 -5.41 18.95
C SER A 147 -0.07 -5.52 20.30
N ALA A 148 1.07 -4.84 20.48
CA ALA A 148 1.92 -4.97 21.65
C ALA A 148 2.17 -3.63 22.34
N ASP A 149 2.88 -2.73 21.67
CA ASP A 149 3.24 -1.40 22.17
C ASP A 149 2.98 -0.37 21.07
N THR A 150 2.05 0.53 21.35
CA THR A 150 1.65 1.60 20.43
C THR A 150 2.59 2.81 20.49
N SER A 151 3.74 2.69 21.15
CA SER A 151 4.79 3.71 21.11
C SER A 151 5.51 3.70 19.77
N MET A 152 5.75 4.90 19.25
CA MET A 152 6.48 5.08 17.99
C MET A 152 7.98 5.07 18.27
N VAL A 153 8.71 4.13 17.67
CA VAL A 153 10.14 3.93 17.92
C VAL A 153 10.93 4.34 16.69
N ARG A 154 11.86 5.30 16.83
CA ARG A 154 12.82 5.64 15.76
C ARG A 154 13.66 4.41 15.42
N MET A 155 13.78 4.14 14.13
CA MET A 155 14.63 3.07 13.60
C MET A 155 16.04 3.61 13.34
N ASP A 156 17.03 2.80 13.68
CA ASP A 156 18.39 2.98 13.16
C ASP A 156 18.45 2.23 11.84
N THR A 157 18.61 2.96 10.73
CA THR A 157 18.58 2.40 9.38
C THR A 157 19.89 2.70 8.67
N ASP A 158 20.37 1.76 7.88
CA ASP A 158 21.54 1.91 7.01
C ASP A 158 21.22 2.59 5.65
N LEU A 159 20.08 3.28 5.56
CA LEU A 159 19.74 4.08 4.39
C LEU A 159 20.69 5.27 4.22
N PRO A 160 20.99 5.67 2.98
CA PRO A 160 21.71 6.90 2.72
C PRO A 160 20.87 8.12 3.14
N SER A 161 21.53 9.26 3.33
CA SER A 161 20.84 10.53 3.48
C SER A 161 20.20 10.94 2.17
N PHE A 162 18.94 11.38 2.22
CA PHE A 162 18.20 11.84 1.05
C PHE A 162 18.02 13.37 1.09
N GLU A 163 18.02 14.01 -0.07
CA GLU A 163 17.70 15.44 -0.20
C GLU A 163 16.22 15.70 0.03
N GLU A 164 15.37 14.74 -0.33
CA GLU A 164 13.93 14.77 -0.15
C GLU A 164 13.49 13.68 0.85
N PRO A 165 12.34 13.87 1.53
CA PRO A 165 11.80 12.85 2.41
C PRO A 165 11.56 11.52 1.67
N PRO A 166 12.10 10.39 2.18
CA PRO A 166 11.86 9.08 1.58
C PRO A 166 10.36 8.74 1.63
N ARG A 167 9.83 8.33 0.49
CA ARG A 167 8.43 7.91 0.32
C ARG A 167 8.29 6.42 0.59
N ILE A 168 7.33 6.00 1.39
CA ILE A 168 6.98 4.57 1.48
C ILE A 168 5.99 4.27 0.38
N VAL A 169 6.33 3.32 -0.50
CA VAL A 169 5.50 2.96 -1.65
C VAL A 169 4.74 1.65 -1.46
N GLY A 170 4.96 0.96 -0.34
CA GLY A 170 4.22 -0.25 0.02
C GLY A 170 4.95 -1.12 1.03
N GLY A 171 4.34 -2.26 1.37
CA GLY A 171 4.90 -3.27 2.25
C GLY A 171 4.90 -4.63 1.56
N ILE A 172 6.02 -5.36 1.61
CA ILE A 172 6.10 -6.66 0.94
C ILE A 172 7.05 -7.59 1.68
N ALA A 173 6.62 -8.85 1.87
CA ALA A 173 7.44 -9.91 2.47
C ALA A 173 8.07 -9.53 3.84
N GLY A 174 7.40 -8.69 4.63
CA GLY A 174 7.90 -8.25 5.95
C GLY A 174 8.84 -7.04 5.92
N GLU A 175 8.96 -6.38 4.77
CA GLU A 175 9.79 -5.20 4.56
C GLU A 175 8.92 -4.03 4.07
N ALA A 176 9.27 -2.80 4.46
CA ALA A 176 8.73 -1.60 3.82
C ALA A 176 9.55 -1.31 2.57
N VAL A 177 8.87 -0.99 1.47
CA VAL A 177 9.51 -0.54 0.23
C VAL A 177 9.53 0.96 0.24
N ILE A 178 10.72 1.53 0.21
CA ILE A 178 10.98 2.96 0.25
C ILE A 178 11.54 3.40 -1.09
N PHE A 179 10.90 4.42 -1.65
CA PHE A 179 11.40 5.16 -2.79
C PHE A 179 12.02 6.46 -2.30
N ALA A 180 13.24 6.74 -2.72
CA ALA A 180 13.86 8.03 -2.46
C ALA A 180 14.58 8.51 -3.73
N PRO A 181 14.19 9.67 -4.29
CA PRO A 181 14.89 10.22 -5.44
C PRO A 181 16.30 10.67 -5.00
N ASN A 182 17.33 10.11 -5.64
CA ASN A 182 18.73 10.49 -5.38
C ASN A 182 19.10 11.90 -5.89
N SER A 183 18.14 12.65 -6.40
CA SER A 183 18.39 13.95 -6.99
C SER A 183 17.16 14.83 -6.79
N GLY A 184 17.37 16.04 -6.28
CA GLY A 184 16.30 17.03 -6.13
C GLY A 184 15.50 17.30 -7.41
N PRO A 185 14.43 18.09 -7.31
CA PRO A 185 13.33 18.15 -8.27
C PRO A 185 13.73 18.64 -9.66
N THR A 186 14.92 19.24 -9.81
CA THR A 186 15.45 19.77 -11.08
C THR A 186 16.26 18.76 -11.90
N SER A 187 16.48 17.56 -11.38
CA SER A 187 17.25 16.52 -12.07
C SER A 187 16.42 15.83 -13.15
N LYS A 188 16.90 15.92 -14.40
CA LYS A 188 16.23 15.34 -15.58
C LYS A 188 16.37 13.82 -15.68
N SER A 189 17.10 13.15 -14.78
CA SER A 189 17.26 11.69 -14.77
C SER A 189 17.81 11.23 -13.42
N SER A 190 16.94 10.94 -12.45
CA SER A 190 17.32 10.12 -11.30
C SER A 190 17.31 8.65 -11.70
N THR A 191 18.37 7.94 -11.33
CA THR A 191 18.29 6.48 -11.21
C THR A 191 17.31 6.15 -10.08
N LEU A 192 16.21 5.51 -10.42
CA LEU A 192 15.20 5.04 -9.49
C LEU A 192 15.76 3.87 -8.69
N THR A 193 15.80 4.03 -7.37
CA THR A 193 16.24 2.99 -6.45
C THR A 193 15.14 2.73 -5.44
N LEU A 194 14.79 1.46 -5.26
CA LEU A 194 13.94 1.01 -4.17
C LEU A 194 14.83 0.49 -3.05
N PHE A 195 14.49 0.86 -1.82
CA PHE A 195 15.09 0.33 -0.61
C PHE A 195 14.06 -0.53 0.10
N TYR A 196 14.44 -1.74 0.50
CA TYR A 196 13.62 -2.64 1.30
C TYR A 196 14.15 -2.59 2.72
N VAL A 197 13.33 -2.14 3.67
CA VAL A 197 13.72 -1.97 5.07
C VAL A 197 12.92 -2.97 5.92
N ASP A 198 13.61 -3.87 6.61
CA ASP A 198 12.96 -4.83 7.49
C ASP A 198 12.57 -4.20 8.85
N TRP A 199 11.83 -4.97 9.65
CA TRP A 199 11.42 -4.54 10.99
C TRP A 199 12.60 -4.16 11.91
N ALA A 200 13.78 -4.74 11.71
CA ALA A 200 14.97 -4.48 12.50
C ALA A 200 15.73 -3.21 12.05
N GLY A 201 15.37 -2.64 10.90
CA GLY A 201 16.02 -1.47 10.30
C GLY A 201 17.15 -1.80 9.34
N LYS A 202 17.39 -3.08 9.04
CA LYS A 202 18.33 -3.47 8.01
C LYS A 202 17.71 -3.19 6.65
N SER A 203 18.50 -2.62 5.74
CA SER A 203 18.06 -2.38 4.37
C SER A 203 18.85 -3.15 3.32
N ARG A 204 18.24 -3.23 2.14
CA ARG A 204 18.85 -3.66 0.88
C ARG A 204 18.18 -2.86 -0.23
N SER A 205 18.78 -2.78 -1.41
CA SER A 205 18.24 -1.97 -2.49
C SER A 205 18.18 -2.69 -3.83
N THR A 206 17.37 -2.14 -4.74
CA THR A 206 17.27 -2.56 -6.14
C THR A 206 17.12 -1.33 -7.00
N THR A 207 18.00 -1.19 -7.99
CA THR A 207 17.91 -0.14 -9.01
C THR A 207 16.94 -0.56 -10.10
N ILE A 208 15.93 0.27 -10.35
CA ILE A 208 14.88 0.04 -11.36
C ILE A 208 15.29 0.58 -12.74
N GLY A 209 16.27 1.49 -12.78
CA GLY A 209 16.74 2.13 -14.00
C GLY A 209 16.50 3.64 -13.96
N ASN A 210 16.44 4.27 -15.13
CA ASN A 210 16.12 5.69 -15.25
C ASN A 210 14.62 5.84 -15.52
N GLY A 211 14.01 6.82 -14.89
CA GLY A 211 12.59 7.13 -15.09
C GLY A 211 12.05 7.95 -13.93
N LYS A 212 10.74 8.14 -13.92
CA LYS A 212 10.04 8.81 -12.82
C LYS A 212 8.89 7.96 -12.32
N LEU A 213 8.74 7.89 -11.01
CA LEU A 213 7.63 7.18 -10.40
C LEU A 213 6.39 8.08 -10.44
N LEU A 214 5.34 7.69 -11.17
CA LEU A 214 4.11 8.49 -11.33
C LEU A 214 3.11 8.35 -10.17
N GLY A 215 3.49 7.66 -9.10
CA GLY A 215 2.68 7.57 -7.89
C GLY A 215 1.81 6.32 -7.77
N TRP A 216 1.68 5.48 -8.81
CA TRP A 216 0.98 4.20 -8.67
C TRP A 216 1.94 3.06 -8.37
N VAL A 217 1.88 2.59 -7.13
CA VAL A 217 2.62 1.42 -6.65
C VAL A 217 1.67 0.48 -5.93
N THR A 218 1.86 -0.81 -6.11
CA THR A 218 1.11 -1.82 -5.37
C THR A 218 1.96 -3.09 -5.18
N SER A 219 1.82 -3.71 -4.02
CA SER A 219 2.47 -4.95 -3.65
C SER A 219 1.45 -6.06 -3.47
N ALA A 220 1.90 -7.29 -3.71
CA ALA A 220 1.19 -8.47 -3.26
C ALA A 220 2.20 -9.55 -2.84
N THR A 221 1.91 -10.20 -1.72
CA THR A 221 2.70 -11.34 -1.22
C THR A 221 2.35 -12.64 -1.96
N ARG A 222 1.13 -12.75 -2.46
CA ARG A 222 0.64 -13.87 -3.26
C ARG A 222 0.25 -13.41 -4.65
N THR A 223 0.92 -13.95 -5.65
CA THR A 223 0.65 -13.64 -7.06
C THR A 223 0.60 -14.90 -7.89
N VAL A 224 0.07 -14.80 -9.11
CA VAL A 224 0.13 -15.89 -10.10
C VAL A 224 1.56 -16.31 -10.47
N TYR A 225 2.56 -15.50 -10.13
CA TYR A 225 3.98 -15.78 -10.36
C TYR A 225 4.65 -16.61 -9.25
N SER A 226 3.87 -17.13 -8.29
CA SER A 226 4.34 -17.95 -7.15
C SER A 226 5.37 -17.28 -6.23
N SER A 227 5.55 -15.97 -6.32
CA SER A 227 6.34 -15.18 -5.38
C SER A 227 5.80 -13.76 -5.23
N PRO A 228 6.18 -13.04 -4.16
CA PRO A 228 5.76 -11.66 -3.98
C PRO A 228 6.16 -10.79 -5.18
N ARG A 229 5.33 -9.79 -5.51
CA ARG A 229 5.64 -8.80 -6.54
C ARG A 229 5.28 -7.41 -6.09
N LEU A 230 6.13 -6.48 -6.49
CA LEU A 230 5.79 -5.07 -6.56
C LEU A 230 5.45 -4.74 -8.01
N ALA A 231 4.45 -3.90 -8.23
CA ALA A 231 4.17 -3.31 -9.53
C ALA A 231 4.30 -1.79 -9.42
N LEU A 232 4.98 -1.18 -10.38
CA LEU A 232 5.27 0.26 -10.43
C LEU A 232 4.79 0.81 -11.76
N SER A 233 4.13 1.98 -11.74
CA SER A 233 3.93 2.80 -12.94
C SER A 233 5.03 3.84 -13.07
N LEU A 234 5.76 3.80 -14.18
CA LEU A 234 6.88 4.69 -14.49
C LEU A 234 6.51 5.62 -15.65
N SER A 235 6.92 6.88 -15.59
CA SER A 235 6.93 7.79 -16.74
C SER A 235 8.33 7.92 -17.33
N PRO A 236 8.46 8.06 -18.65
CA PRO A 236 9.70 8.51 -19.26
C PRO A 236 10.05 9.97 -18.92
N SER A 237 9.07 10.84 -18.60
CA SER A 237 9.27 12.29 -18.40
C SER A 237 8.18 12.96 -17.55
N ASP A 238 8.40 14.19 -17.06
CA ASP A 238 7.37 15.01 -16.38
C ASP A 238 6.49 15.78 -17.36
N ALA A 239 6.93 15.93 -18.61
CA ALA A 239 6.20 16.75 -19.55
C ALA A 239 4.94 15.99 -19.96
N ALA A 240 3.83 16.70 -19.91
CA ALA A 240 2.66 16.28 -20.64
C ALA A 240 3.07 16.03 -22.09
N CYS A 241 2.49 15.00 -22.71
CA CYS A 241 2.80 14.62 -24.09
C CYS A 241 4.13 13.91 -24.39
N ASP A 242 4.92 13.51 -23.39
CA ASP A 242 6.26 12.91 -23.62
C ASP A 242 6.29 11.36 -23.67
N GLY A 243 5.14 10.71 -23.83
CA GLY A 243 5.08 9.28 -24.13
C GLY A 243 4.12 8.50 -23.23
N SER A 244 4.34 7.20 -23.11
CA SER A 244 3.43 6.32 -22.36
C SER A 244 4.01 5.90 -21.04
N SER A 245 3.14 5.72 -20.05
CA SER A 245 3.53 5.07 -18.80
C SER A 245 3.97 3.63 -19.07
N GLU A 246 5.00 3.17 -18.38
CA GLU A 246 5.39 1.76 -18.34
C GLU A 246 4.95 1.15 -17.02
N VAL A 247 4.36 -0.05 -17.04
CA VAL A 247 4.20 -0.85 -15.83
C VAL A 247 5.29 -1.89 -15.78
N VAL A 248 6.08 -1.87 -14.70
CA VAL A 248 7.11 -2.88 -14.44
C VAL A 248 6.75 -3.69 -13.20
N LEU A 249 7.05 -4.99 -13.23
CA LEU A 249 7.02 -5.84 -12.05
C LEU A 249 8.43 -5.95 -11.48
N VAL A 250 8.55 -5.87 -10.15
CA VAL A 250 9.79 -6.11 -9.43
C VAL A 250 9.61 -7.36 -8.56
N ASP A 251 10.52 -8.31 -8.72
CA ASP A 251 10.67 -9.40 -7.77
C ASP A 251 11.49 -8.89 -6.57
N PRO A 252 10.88 -8.71 -5.39
CA PRO A 252 11.59 -8.13 -4.26
C PRO A 252 12.72 -9.04 -3.78
N THR A 253 12.72 -10.34 -4.06
CA THR A 253 13.72 -11.27 -3.50
C THR A 253 15.09 -11.18 -4.19
N ASN A 254 15.10 -10.85 -5.48
CA ASN A 254 16.30 -10.82 -6.31
C ASN A 254 16.47 -9.51 -7.09
N GLY A 255 15.52 -8.58 -6.96
CA GLY A 255 15.54 -7.29 -7.65
C GLY A 255 15.28 -7.38 -9.15
N ARG A 256 14.84 -8.53 -9.68
CA ARG A 256 14.60 -8.70 -11.10
C ARG A 256 13.42 -7.86 -11.55
N LEU A 257 13.63 -7.10 -12.62
CA LEU A 257 12.61 -6.30 -13.29
C LEU A 257 11.99 -7.09 -14.44
N ILE A 258 10.68 -6.94 -14.61
CA ILE A 258 9.93 -7.52 -15.72
C ILE A 258 9.06 -6.39 -16.30
N THR A 259 9.44 -5.89 -17.47
CA THR A 259 8.60 -4.98 -18.25
C THR A 259 7.34 -5.71 -18.75
N THR A 260 6.20 -5.08 -18.61
CA THR A 260 4.92 -5.61 -19.13
C THR A 260 4.69 -5.17 -20.57
N ASP A 261 4.02 -6.01 -21.36
CA ASP A 261 3.61 -5.76 -22.74
C ASP A 261 2.29 -4.99 -22.75
N ALA A 262 2.39 -3.67 -22.95
CA ALA A 262 1.27 -2.75 -23.10
C ALA A 262 0.87 -2.50 -24.57
N SER A 263 1.34 -3.31 -25.52
CA SER A 263 1.02 -3.13 -26.96
C SER A 263 -0.48 -3.19 -27.25
N ALA A 264 -1.28 -3.85 -26.41
CA ALA A 264 -2.73 -3.93 -26.55
C ALA A 264 -3.45 -2.67 -26.02
N VAL A 265 -2.79 -1.85 -25.18
CA VAL A 265 -3.38 -0.64 -24.58
C VAL A 265 -3.55 0.47 -25.61
N GLN A 266 -2.65 0.52 -26.60
CA GLN A 266 -2.67 1.51 -27.66
C GLN A 266 -3.28 0.91 -28.93
N SER A 267 -4.32 1.54 -29.48
CA SER A 267 -4.64 1.28 -30.88
C SER A 267 -3.71 2.10 -31.78
N GLN A 268 -3.18 1.47 -32.83
CA GLN A 268 -2.23 2.11 -33.73
C GLN A 268 -2.81 3.40 -34.38
N SER A 269 -4.12 3.42 -34.62
CA SER A 269 -4.85 4.59 -35.13
C SER A 269 -4.86 5.80 -34.18
N GLU A 270 -4.72 5.59 -32.86
CA GLU A 270 -4.71 6.69 -31.87
C GLU A 270 -3.33 7.34 -31.74
N LEU A 271 -2.25 6.62 -32.08
CA LEU A 271 -0.88 7.12 -32.02
C LEU A 271 -0.50 8.00 -33.22
N GLU A 272 -1.00 7.66 -34.40
CA GLU A 272 -0.51 8.22 -35.68
C GLU A 272 -0.87 9.70 -35.91
N VAL A 273 -1.82 10.28 -35.15
CA VAL A 273 -2.37 11.60 -35.49
C VAL A 273 -1.77 12.76 -34.68
N SER A 274 -1.10 12.52 -33.54
CA SER A 274 -0.73 13.65 -32.65
C SER A 274 0.35 13.41 -31.59
N GLY A 275 1.07 12.29 -31.54
CA GLY A 275 2.05 12.05 -30.48
C GLY A 275 1.40 11.72 -29.13
N GLY A 276 0.34 10.92 -29.15
CA GLY A 276 -0.37 10.48 -27.95
C GLY A 276 0.36 9.43 -27.12
N GLY A 277 -0.26 9.04 -26.02
CA GLY A 277 0.26 8.06 -25.07
C GLY A 277 -0.84 7.47 -24.21
N PHE A 278 -0.46 6.83 -23.11
CA PHE A 278 -1.40 6.43 -22.07
C PHE A 278 -0.80 6.64 -20.68
N GLY A 279 -1.68 6.85 -19.70
CA GLY A 279 -1.35 6.95 -18.29
C GLY A 279 -2.08 5.89 -17.47
N VAL A 280 -1.38 5.34 -16.48
CA VAL A 280 -2.01 4.51 -15.44
C VAL A 280 -2.70 5.44 -14.44
N GLN A 281 -3.97 5.17 -14.15
CA GLN A 281 -4.82 5.93 -13.21
C GLN A 281 -5.11 5.14 -11.92
N GLY A 282 -4.69 3.88 -11.87
CA GLY A 282 -4.87 3.02 -10.71
C GLY A 282 -4.23 1.67 -10.98
N LEU A 283 -3.65 1.07 -9.93
CA LEU A 283 -2.92 -0.19 -10.01
C LEU A 283 -3.23 -1.02 -8.76
N TRP A 284 -3.66 -2.27 -8.93
CA TRP A 284 -3.99 -3.16 -7.81
C TRP A 284 -3.84 -4.64 -8.15
N TRP A 285 -3.53 -5.44 -7.15
CA TRP A 285 -3.60 -6.90 -7.24
C TRP A 285 -5.01 -7.38 -6.86
N SER A 286 -5.63 -8.23 -7.68
CA SER A 286 -6.87 -8.93 -7.33
C SER A 286 -6.59 -10.13 -6.41
N SER A 287 -7.64 -10.67 -5.77
CA SER A 287 -7.53 -11.81 -4.86
C SER A 287 -6.98 -13.08 -5.51
N ASP A 288 -7.08 -13.22 -6.83
CA ASP A 288 -6.50 -14.32 -7.61
C ASP A 288 -5.00 -14.13 -7.89
N GLY A 289 -4.40 -13.05 -7.37
CA GLY A 289 -2.98 -12.74 -7.52
C GLY A 289 -2.60 -12.17 -8.89
N ARG A 290 -3.56 -11.72 -9.69
CA ARG A 290 -3.31 -11.01 -10.96
C ARG A 290 -3.24 -9.50 -10.76
N LEU A 291 -2.42 -8.85 -11.56
CA LEU A 291 -2.31 -7.40 -11.56
C LEU A 291 -3.39 -6.81 -12.47
N ASN A 292 -4.05 -5.77 -12.01
CA ASN A 292 -5.02 -5.01 -12.77
C ASN A 292 -4.67 -3.53 -12.74
N ALA A 293 -5.13 -2.80 -13.76
CA ALA A 293 -4.91 -1.37 -13.88
C ALA A 293 -6.14 -0.66 -14.47
N VAL A 294 -6.30 0.60 -14.10
CA VAL A 294 -7.09 1.55 -14.89
C VAL A 294 -6.12 2.31 -15.77
N ILE A 295 -6.34 2.29 -17.08
CA ILE A 295 -5.45 2.96 -18.05
C ILE A 295 -6.28 3.88 -18.94
N GLN A 296 -5.82 5.12 -19.08
CA GLN A 296 -6.41 6.14 -19.94
C GLN A 296 -5.44 6.49 -21.07
N SER A 297 -5.88 6.28 -22.31
CA SER A 297 -5.17 6.79 -23.48
C SER A 297 -5.45 8.27 -23.67
N TRP A 298 -4.49 9.01 -24.19
CA TRP A 298 -4.63 10.44 -24.48
C TRP A 298 -3.89 10.81 -25.76
N ARG A 299 -4.24 11.97 -26.30
CA ARG A 299 -3.58 12.61 -27.43
C ARG A 299 -3.08 13.99 -27.06
N CYS A 300 -2.12 14.50 -27.82
CA CYS A 300 -1.63 15.85 -27.62
C CYS A 300 -2.41 16.87 -28.42
N ASP A 301 -2.79 17.93 -27.72
CA ASP A 301 -3.30 19.16 -28.28
C ASP A 301 -2.38 20.30 -27.80
N PRO A 302 -1.47 20.81 -28.65
CA PRO A 302 -0.56 21.88 -28.26
C PRO A 302 -1.28 23.21 -27.99
N GLY A 303 -2.57 23.33 -28.32
CA GLY A 303 -3.39 24.49 -27.99
C GLY A 303 -3.92 24.50 -26.55
N LEU A 304 -3.76 23.40 -25.81
CA LEU A 304 -4.21 23.24 -24.43
C LEU A 304 -3.02 23.12 -23.47
N SER A 305 -3.25 23.45 -22.20
CA SER A 305 -2.31 23.18 -21.10
C SER A 305 -3.09 22.41 -20.02
N PRO A 306 -2.68 21.17 -19.63
CA PRO A 306 -1.37 20.55 -19.88
C PRO A 306 -1.15 20.00 -21.32
N GLY A 307 -2.16 20.02 -22.19
CA GLY A 307 -2.03 19.61 -23.59
C GLY A 307 -2.42 18.15 -23.84
N GLU A 308 -2.60 17.36 -22.79
CA GLU A 308 -3.17 16.02 -22.88
C GLU A 308 -4.70 16.07 -22.96
N VAL A 309 -5.26 15.42 -23.97
CA VAL A 309 -6.70 15.26 -24.17
C VAL A 309 -7.03 13.77 -24.13
N PRO A 310 -7.82 13.30 -23.16
CA PRO A 310 -8.24 11.90 -23.08
C PRO A 310 -8.89 11.42 -24.38
N VAL A 311 -8.56 10.20 -24.80
CA VAL A 311 -9.17 9.52 -25.95
C VAL A 311 -10.08 8.41 -25.42
N GLY A 312 -11.39 8.63 -25.54
CA GLY A 312 -12.39 7.67 -25.08
C GLY A 312 -12.47 7.54 -23.56
N LYS A 313 -13.18 6.51 -23.10
CA LYS A 313 -13.31 6.17 -21.67
C LYS A 313 -12.06 5.43 -21.17
N GLN A 314 -11.85 5.47 -19.85
CA GLN A 314 -10.82 4.67 -19.20
C GLN A 314 -11.09 3.17 -19.41
N GLY A 315 -10.03 2.41 -19.65
CA GLY A 315 -10.11 0.96 -19.72
C GLY A 315 -9.76 0.32 -18.38
N VAL A 316 -10.45 -0.75 -18.02
CA VAL A 316 -10.01 -1.69 -16.98
C VAL A 316 -9.20 -2.78 -17.68
N TRP A 317 -7.97 -2.98 -17.21
CA TRP A 317 -7.01 -3.89 -17.81
C TRP A 317 -6.54 -4.91 -16.79
N ARG A 318 -6.28 -6.12 -17.25
CA ARG A 318 -5.66 -7.19 -16.47
C ARG A 318 -4.37 -7.65 -17.14
N LEU A 319 -3.33 -7.84 -16.35
CA LEU A 319 -2.07 -8.41 -16.79
C LEU A 319 -2.17 -9.94 -16.72
N ASP A 320 -2.16 -10.58 -17.88
CA ASP A 320 -2.11 -12.03 -18.00
C ASP A 320 -0.73 -12.42 -18.54
N ASP A 321 0.01 -13.18 -17.72
CA ASP A 321 1.42 -13.50 -17.91
C ASP A 321 2.30 -12.23 -17.95
N ASN A 322 2.49 -11.65 -19.12
CA ASN A 322 3.19 -10.39 -19.30
C ASN A 322 2.42 -9.41 -20.18
N LYS A 323 1.19 -9.72 -20.60
CA LYS A 323 0.44 -8.92 -21.57
C LYS A 323 -0.84 -8.35 -20.98
N TRP A 324 -1.07 -7.07 -21.23
CA TRP A 324 -2.31 -6.41 -20.83
C TRP A 324 -3.48 -6.81 -21.74
N SER A 325 -4.62 -7.11 -21.13
CA SER A 325 -5.89 -7.34 -21.83
C SER A 325 -7.00 -6.49 -21.22
N LYS A 326 -7.80 -5.84 -22.07
CA LYS A 326 -8.94 -5.01 -21.62
C LYS A 326 -10.05 -5.93 -21.13
N THR A 327 -10.45 -5.79 -19.87
CA THR A 327 -11.53 -6.57 -19.25
C THR A 327 -12.83 -5.78 -19.12
N GLY A 328 -12.77 -4.45 -19.27
CA GLY A 328 -13.95 -3.60 -19.22
C GLY A 328 -13.66 -2.13 -19.53
N GLU A 329 -14.69 -1.31 -19.40
CA GLU A 329 -14.61 0.15 -19.44
C GLU A 329 -15.03 0.71 -18.09
N PHE A 330 -14.44 1.85 -17.74
CA PHE A 330 -14.64 2.51 -16.46
C PHE A 330 -14.88 4.00 -16.67
N ASP A 331 -15.83 4.53 -15.91
CA ASP A 331 -16.19 5.94 -15.91
C ASP A 331 -16.36 6.37 -14.45
N GLY A 332 -15.24 6.69 -13.81
CA GLY A 332 -15.18 7.06 -12.39
C GLY A 332 -13.76 7.40 -11.96
N LEU A 333 -13.58 7.56 -10.66
CA LEU A 333 -12.30 7.93 -10.04
C LEU A 333 -11.45 6.71 -9.72
N HIS A 334 -12.07 5.69 -9.11
CA HIS A 334 -11.36 4.49 -8.67
C HIS A 334 -12.20 3.24 -8.88
N ILE A 335 -11.56 2.15 -9.29
CA ILE A 335 -12.13 0.81 -9.29
C ILE A 335 -11.12 -0.17 -8.73
N ARG A 336 -11.58 -1.08 -7.88
CA ARG A 336 -10.77 -2.18 -7.37
C ARG A 336 -11.62 -3.45 -7.27
N SER A 337 -11.07 -4.57 -7.73
CA SER A 337 -11.70 -5.88 -7.54
C SER A 337 -11.32 -6.41 -6.16
N ILE A 338 -12.31 -6.78 -5.34
CA ILE A 338 -12.07 -7.41 -4.04
C ILE A 338 -11.92 -8.92 -4.21
N ASP A 339 -12.77 -9.50 -5.06
CA ASP A 339 -12.73 -10.90 -5.47
C ASP A 339 -13.16 -11.05 -6.93
N ALA A 340 -13.38 -12.29 -7.39
CA ALA A 340 -13.75 -12.59 -8.77
C ALA A 340 -15.12 -12.01 -9.20
N ASP A 341 -16.05 -11.86 -8.26
CA ASP A 341 -17.42 -11.43 -8.50
C ASP A 341 -17.72 -10.04 -7.92
N THR A 342 -16.83 -9.48 -7.11
CA THR A 342 -17.05 -8.25 -6.34
C THR A 342 -16.03 -7.16 -6.65
N GLN A 343 -16.54 -5.97 -6.97
CA GLN A 343 -15.75 -4.77 -7.21
C GLN A 343 -16.25 -3.60 -6.35
N ILE A 344 -15.35 -2.70 -5.99
CA ILE A 344 -15.67 -1.40 -5.41
C ILE A 344 -15.35 -0.34 -6.44
N VAL A 345 -16.27 0.60 -6.62
CA VAL A 345 -16.17 1.73 -7.54
C VAL A 345 -16.41 3.04 -6.80
N VAL A 346 -15.53 4.02 -6.98
CA VAL A 346 -15.78 5.44 -6.69
C VAL A 346 -16.07 6.14 -8.00
N GLU A 347 -17.22 6.78 -8.11
CA GLU A 347 -17.57 7.59 -9.29
C GLU A 347 -17.13 9.04 -9.16
N ASN A 348 -17.26 9.81 -10.26
CA ASN A 348 -16.86 11.22 -10.34
C ASN A 348 -17.69 12.16 -9.44
N ASP A 349 -18.76 11.67 -8.83
CA ASP A 349 -19.56 12.40 -7.84
C ASP A 349 -19.33 11.91 -6.41
N ASP A 350 -18.17 11.26 -6.20
CA ASP A 350 -17.70 10.74 -4.92
C ASP A 350 -18.60 9.66 -4.31
N ARG A 351 -19.56 9.11 -5.04
CA ARG A 351 -20.36 7.98 -4.53
C ARG A 351 -19.58 6.68 -4.64
N VAL A 352 -19.65 5.88 -3.57
CA VAL A 352 -19.01 4.56 -3.51
C VAL A 352 -20.04 3.46 -3.72
N TYR A 353 -19.74 2.57 -4.65
CA TYR A 353 -20.57 1.45 -5.03
C TYR A 353 -19.85 0.12 -4.83
N LEU A 354 -20.58 -0.86 -4.31
CA LEU A 354 -20.23 -2.27 -4.40
C LEU A 354 -20.96 -2.88 -5.60
N ILE A 355 -20.21 -3.47 -6.52
CA ILE A 355 -20.73 -4.20 -7.68
C ILE A 355 -20.49 -5.69 -7.44
N GLU A 356 -21.57 -6.45 -7.24
CA GLU A 356 -21.52 -7.90 -7.04
C GLU A 356 -22.27 -8.60 -8.16
N LYS A 357 -21.58 -9.42 -8.96
CA LYS A 357 -22.18 -10.15 -10.09
C LYS A 357 -22.97 -9.23 -11.03
N GLY A 358 -22.42 -8.03 -11.28
CA GLY A 358 -23.03 -6.98 -12.09
C GLY A 358 -24.15 -6.18 -11.40
N MET A 359 -24.57 -6.56 -10.18
CA MET A 359 -25.53 -5.78 -9.41
C MET A 359 -24.82 -4.68 -8.63
N ARG A 360 -25.24 -3.45 -8.89
CA ARG A 360 -24.63 -2.26 -8.30
C ARG A 360 -25.42 -1.76 -7.09
N THR A 361 -24.75 -1.59 -5.96
CA THR A 361 -25.33 -1.12 -4.68
C THR A 361 -24.50 0.05 -4.16
N MET A 362 -25.13 1.21 -3.90
CA MET A 362 -24.45 2.32 -3.24
C MET A 362 -24.19 1.98 -1.77
N VAL A 363 -22.97 2.18 -1.29
CA VAL A 363 -22.56 1.85 0.10
C VAL A 363 -22.10 3.07 0.90
N SER A 364 -21.68 4.16 0.23
CA SER A 364 -21.30 5.42 0.88
C SER A 364 -21.48 6.62 -0.05
N GLU A 365 -21.69 7.80 0.54
CA GLU A 365 -21.74 9.10 -0.15
C GLU A 365 -20.56 9.98 0.30
N GLY A 366 -20.03 10.81 -0.61
CA GLY A 366 -18.91 11.73 -0.32
C GLY A 366 -17.57 11.03 -0.09
N GLY A 367 -17.38 9.89 -0.74
CA GLY A 367 -16.19 9.03 -0.68
C GLY A 367 -14.90 9.72 -1.12
N GLY A 368 -13.78 9.21 -0.61
CA GLY A 368 -12.43 9.53 -1.07
C GLY A 368 -11.66 8.25 -1.37
N THR A 369 -10.51 8.08 -0.71
CA THR A 369 -9.61 6.94 -0.90
C THR A 369 -10.25 5.62 -0.44
N ILE A 370 -10.15 4.56 -1.25
CA ILE A 370 -10.51 3.19 -0.86
C ILE A 370 -9.26 2.41 -0.47
N ALA A 371 -9.33 1.71 0.66
CA ALA A 371 -8.34 0.71 1.06
C ALA A 371 -8.98 -0.68 1.15
N ILE A 372 -8.35 -1.67 0.52
CA ILE A 372 -8.75 -3.09 0.59
C ILE A 372 -7.62 -3.85 1.27
N PRO A 373 -7.91 -4.82 2.17
CA PRO A 373 -6.88 -5.68 2.73
C PRO A 373 -6.10 -6.39 1.62
N GLU A 374 -4.79 -6.57 1.80
CA GLU A 374 -4.02 -7.39 0.87
C GLU A 374 -4.57 -8.83 0.84
N PRO A 375 -4.57 -9.49 -0.33
CA PRO A 375 -4.95 -10.91 -0.41
C PRO A 375 -4.08 -11.77 0.50
N GLN A 376 -4.70 -12.43 1.49
CA GLN A 376 -3.97 -13.22 2.50
C GLN A 376 -3.54 -14.60 2.06
#